data_AF-A0A962ZKI2-F1
#
_entry.id   AF-A0A962ZKI2-F1
#
_cell.length_a   1.000
_cell.length_b   1.000
_cell.length_c   1.000
_cell.angle_alpha   90.00
_cell.angle_beta   90.00
_cell.angle_gamma   90.00
#
_symmetry.space_group_name_H-M   'P 1'
#
loop_
_entity.id
_entity.type
_entity.pdbx_description
1 polymer ?
#
loop_
_entity_poly.entity_id
_entity_poly.type
_entity_poly.pdbx_seq_one_letter_code
_entity_poly.pdbx_strand_id
1 'polypeptide(L)'
;MRSNRREFLTASAAAAFAASPAAAFAQSVGLAAPFSDYRALVCVFLFGGNDSFNMLVPRSDAEYNAYAASRQNLAIDQASLLPINPLTPDGAGYGVHPSMPGIQSLFESGSAAFVSNVGPLLVPTTREQFLTRTVALPPQLFSHNDQQD
;
A
#
# COMPACT_ATOMS: atom_id res chain seq x y z
N MET A 1 36.76 7.25 -19.70
CA MET A 1 36.17 5.91 -19.54
C MET A 1 35.06 5.73 -20.56
N ARG A 2 35.07 4.66 -21.35
CA ARG A 2 33.98 4.34 -22.29
C ARG A 2 32.89 3.63 -21.50
N SER A 3 31.75 4.29 -21.28
CA SER A 3 30.63 3.64 -20.62
C SER A 3 29.96 2.66 -21.60
N ASN A 4 29.70 1.42 -21.15
CA ASN A 4 29.03 0.44 -21.99
C ASN A 4 27.50 0.58 -21.89
N ARG A 5 26.75 -0.02 -22.83
CA ARG A 5 25.27 0.07 -22.85
C ARG A 5 24.62 -0.33 -21.53
N ARG A 6 25.13 -1.34 -20.82
CA ARG A 6 24.60 -1.79 -19.53
C ARG A 6 24.82 -0.73 -18.46
N GLU A 7 26.00 -0.14 -18.36
CA GLU A 7 26.27 0.94 -17.41
C GLU A 7 25.40 2.17 -17.67
N PHE A 8 25.24 2.56 -18.95
CA PHE A 8 24.37 3.67 -19.32
C PHE A 8 22.91 3.41 -18.95
N LEU A 9 22.39 2.21 -19.22
CA LEU A 9 21.01 1.84 -18.87
C LEU A 9 20.81 1.76 -17.36
N THR A 10 21.76 1.18 -16.62
CA THR A 10 21.69 1.11 -15.16
C THR A 10 21.73 2.50 -14.53
N ALA A 11 22.64 3.37 -14.99
CA ALA A 11 22.74 4.74 -14.50
C ALA A 11 21.48 5.56 -14.82
N SER A 12 20.92 5.38 -16.02
CA SER A 12 19.69 6.07 -16.44
C SER A 12 18.48 5.59 -15.64
N ALA A 13 18.35 4.29 -15.38
CA ALA A 13 17.28 3.74 -14.55
C ALA A 13 17.41 4.17 -13.08
N ALA A 14 18.63 4.21 -12.54
CA ALA A 14 18.89 4.69 -11.18
C ALA A 14 18.55 6.18 -11.02
N ALA A 15 18.89 7.01 -12.01
CA ALA A 15 18.53 8.43 -12.01
C ALA A 15 17.01 8.64 -12.11
N ALA A 16 16.31 7.87 -12.96
CA ALA A 16 14.86 7.91 -13.06
C ALA A 16 14.16 7.47 -11.77
N PHE A 17 14.70 6.45 -11.08
CA PHE A 17 14.19 6.02 -9.79
C PHE A 17 14.45 7.06 -8.69
N ALA A 18 15.66 7.65 -8.64
CA ALA A 18 16.04 8.66 -7.66
C ALA A 18 15.20 9.94 -7.74
N ALA A 19 14.71 10.29 -8.93
CA ALA A 19 13.82 11.42 -9.15
C ALA A 19 12.32 11.08 -8.94
N SER A 20 12.00 9.84 -8.54
CA SER A 20 10.63 9.40 -8.35
C SER A 20 10.20 9.43 -6.87
N PRO A 21 8.90 9.51 -6.58
CA PRO A 21 8.38 9.44 -5.21
C PRO A 21 8.72 8.11 -4.52
N ALA A 22 9.01 7.06 -5.30
CA ALA A 22 9.48 5.77 -4.78
C ALA A 22 10.87 5.87 -4.12
N ALA A 23 11.70 6.86 -4.45
CA ALA A 23 12.98 7.12 -3.77
C ALA A 23 12.77 7.68 -2.36
N ALA A 24 11.79 8.57 -2.17
CA ALA A 24 11.43 9.08 -0.84
C ALA A 24 10.91 7.94 0.06
N PHE A 25 10.11 7.02 -0.48
CA PHE A 25 9.72 5.80 0.23
C PHE A 25 10.95 4.93 0.58
N ALA A 26 11.84 4.67 -0.38
CA ALA A 26 13.05 3.86 -0.14
C ALA A 26 13.99 4.45 0.94
N GLN A 27 14.09 5.78 1.01
CA GLN A 27 14.88 6.49 2.05
C GLN A 27 14.32 6.24 3.46
N SER A 28 12.99 6.11 3.61
CA SER A 28 12.37 5.80 4.91
C SER A 28 12.64 4.36 5.41
N VAL A 29 12.93 3.43 4.49
CA VAL A 29 13.27 2.03 4.83
C VAL A 29 14.75 1.84 5.17
N GLY A 30 15.61 2.80 4.82
CA GLY A 30 17.07 2.73 4.98
C GLY A 30 17.61 2.93 6.41
N LEU A 31 16.75 3.09 7.41
CA LEU A 31 17.15 3.33 8.81
C LEU A 31 17.54 2.04 9.58
N ALA A 32 17.41 0.86 8.95
CA ALA A 32 17.80 -0.41 9.55
C ALA A 32 19.33 -0.62 9.48
N ALA A 33 19.91 -1.19 10.54
CA ALA A 33 21.31 -1.62 10.54
C ALA A 33 21.58 -2.57 9.35
N PRO A 34 22.77 -2.51 8.73
CA PRO A 34 23.10 -3.39 7.61
C PRO A 34 22.96 -4.85 8.02
N PHE A 35 22.19 -5.60 7.24
CA PHE A 35 22.04 -7.05 7.44
C PHE A 35 23.38 -7.75 7.23
N SER A 36 23.64 -8.80 8.01
CA SER A 36 24.85 -9.62 7.86
C SER A 36 24.81 -10.52 6.61
N ASP A 37 23.63 -10.68 6.02
CA ASP A 37 23.38 -11.40 4.78
C ASP A 37 22.74 -10.49 3.71
N TYR A 38 22.74 -10.95 2.45
CA TYR A 38 22.14 -10.18 1.36
C TYR A 38 20.63 -10.11 1.53
N ARG A 39 20.09 -8.89 1.65
CA ARG A 39 18.66 -8.60 1.67
C ARG A 39 18.35 -7.56 0.61
N ALA A 40 17.29 -7.79 -0.16
CA ALA A 40 16.78 -6.85 -1.14
C ALA A 40 15.31 -6.58 -0.84
N LEU A 41 14.93 -5.31 -0.91
CA LEU A 41 13.54 -4.86 -0.88
C LEU A 41 13.15 -4.43 -2.29
N VAL A 42 12.05 -4.98 -2.80
CA VAL A 42 11.45 -4.58 -4.07
C VAL A 42 10.19 -3.80 -3.78
N CYS A 43 10.22 -2.49 -4.05
CA CYS A 43 9.07 -1.61 -3.91
C CYS A 43 8.37 -1.49 -5.27
N VAL A 44 7.15 -2.01 -5.38
CA VAL A 44 6.31 -1.86 -6.59
C VAL A 44 5.37 -0.68 -6.36
N PHE A 45 5.64 0.43 -7.06
CA PHE A 45 4.78 1.60 -7.00
C PHE A 45 3.69 1.52 -8.08
N LEU A 46 2.43 1.37 -7.64
CA LEU A 46 1.27 1.27 -8.52
C LEU A 46 0.71 2.68 -8.80
N PHE A 47 1.28 3.36 -9.79
CA PHE A 47 1.00 4.77 -10.14
C PHE A 47 -0.46 4.99 -10.58
N GLY A 48 -1.36 5.21 -9.62
CA GLY A 48 -2.79 5.49 -9.86
C GLY A 48 -3.63 4.30 -10.34
N GLY A 49 -3.01 3.15 -10.63
CA GLY A 49 -3.70 1.97 -11.15
C GLY A 49 -4.25 1.01 -10.07
N ASN A 50 -4.01 1.28 -8.79
CA ASN A 50 -4.45 0.41 -7.69
C ASN A 50 -5.64 1.00 -6.94
N ASP A 51 -6.77 0.31 -7.02
CA ASP A 51 -7.91 0.55 -6.15
C ASP A 51 -7.82 -0.36 -4.92
N SER A 52 -7.18 0.13 -3.86
CA SER A 52 -6.91 -0.66 -2.66
C SER A 52 -8.18 -1.12 -1.94
N PHE A 53 -9.28 -0.39 -2.08
CA PHE A 53 -10.58 -0.75 -1.50
C PHE A 53 -11.15 -2.01 -2.17
N ASN A 54 -10.73 -2.33 -3.39
CA ASN A 54 -11.13 -3.56 -4.09
C ASN A 54 -10.06 -4.66 -4.00
N MET A 55 -8.87 -4.39 -3.44
CA MET A 55 -7.84 -5.41 -3.19
C MET A 55 -8.06 -6.17 -1.87
N LEU A 56 -8.39 -5.45 -0.80
CA LEU A 56 -8.70 -5.99 0.53
C LEU A 56 -10.05 -5.46 0.96
N VAL A 57 -11.03 -6.36 1.09
CA VAL A 57 -12.44 -6.00 1.31
C VAL A 57 -12.93 -6.64 2.61
N PRO A 58 -13.62 -5.90 3.49
CA PRO A 58 -14.29 -6.49 4.63
C PRO A 58 -15.40 -7.44 4.18
N ARG A 59 -15.54 -8.56 4.87
CA ARG A 59 -16.52 -9.62 4.61
C ARG A 59 -17.54 -9.80 5.72
N SER A 60 -17.32 -9.23 6.89
CA SER A 60 -18.36 -9.15 7.93
C SER A 60 -19.49 -8.24 7.45
N ASP A 61 -20.75 -8.58 7.73
CA ASP A 61 -21.92 -7.95 7.09
C ASP A 61 -21.98 -6.43 7.31
N ALA A 62 -21.73 -5.95 8.53
CA ALA A 62 -21.80 -4.53 8.83
C ALA A 62 -20.73 -3.73 8.06
N GLU A 63 -19.50 -4.22 8.06
CA GLU A 63 -18.34 -3.61 7.42
C GLU A 63 -18.43 -3.71 5.89
N TYR A 64 -18.87 -4.86 5.37
CA TYR A 64 -19.13 -5.05 3.95
C TYR A 64 -20.23 -4.10 3.46
N ASN A 65 -21.33 -3.93 4.21
CA ASN A 65 -22.39 -3.00 3.84
C ASN A 65 -21.89 -1.56 3.80
N ALA A 66 -21.01 -1.16 4.73
CA ALA A 66 -20.37 0.16 4.69
C ALA A 66 -19.47 0.33 3.47
N TYR A 67 -18.66 -0.69 3.14
CA TYR A 67 -17.88 -0.74 1.91
C TYR A 67 -18.79 -0.61 0.67
N ALA A 68 -19.79 -1.48 0.52
CA ALA A 68 -20.68 -1.52 -0.63
C ALA A 68 -21.43 -0.20 -0.82
N ALA A 69 -21.90 0.43 0.27
CA ALA A 69 -22.53 1.74 0.22
C ALA A 69 -21.57 2.84 -0.29
N SER A 70 -20.30 2.80 0.13
CA SER A 70 -19.29 3.76 -0.34
C SER A 70 -18.86 3.53 -1.80
N ARG A 71 -18.86 2.28 -2.26
CA ARG A 71 -18.39 1.89 -3.61
C ARG A 71 -19.50 1.88 -4.66
N GLN A 72 -20.76 1.77 -4.24
CA GLN A 72 -21.92 1.70 -5.12
C GLN A 72 -21.75 0.60 -6.18
N ASN A 73 -21.81 0.94 -7.47
CA ASN A 73 -21.67 0.00 -8.57
C ASN A 73 -20.25 -0.57 -8.77
N LEU A 74 -19.25 -0.06 -8.03
CA LEU A 74 -17.88 -0.58 -8.03
C LEU A 74 -17.63 -1.62 -6.93
N ALA A 75 -18.63 -1.87 -6.07
CA ALA A 75 -18.53 -2.88 -5.03
C ALA A 75 -18.40 -4.27 -5.62
N ILE A 76 -17.45 -5.06 -5.11
CA ILE A 76 -17.32 -6.48 -5.44
C ILE A 76 -18.34 -7.25 -4.62
N ASP A 77 -19.07 -8.17 -5.26
CA ASP A 77 -20.01 -9.05 -4.57
C ASP A 77 -19.33 -9.82 -3.43
N GLN A 78 -19.90 -9.73 -2.23
CA GLN A 78 -19.40 -10.33 -0.99
C GLN A 78 -19.09 -11.82 -1.16
N ALA A 79 -19.96 -12.53 -1.89
CA ALA A 79 -19.83 -13.97 -2.11
C ALA A 79 -18.68 -14.33 -3.06
N SER A 80 -18.24 -13.39 -3.91
CA SER A 80 -17.13 -13.61 -4.85
C SER A 80 -15.75 -13.38 -4.22
N LEU A 81 -15.69 -12.68 -3.08
CA LEU A 81 -14.43 -12.36 -2.40
C LEU A 81 -13.72 -13.63 -1.92
N LEU A 82 -12.43 -13.73 -2.22
CA LEU A 82 -11.58 -14.83 -1.76
C LEU A 82 -11.25 -14.60 -0.28
N PRO A 83 -11.75 -15.43 0.66
CA PRO A 83 -11.53 -15.19 2.08
C PRO A 83 -10.04 -15.32 2.44
N ILE A 84 -9.60 -14.52 3.40
CA ILE A 84 -8.29 -14.64 4.04
C ILE A 84 -8.43 -14.74 5.56
N ASN A 85 -7.47 -15.39 6.22
CA ASN A 85 -7.49 -15.69 7.65
C ASN A 85 -6.30 -15.01 8.37
N PRO A 86 -6.45 -13.77 8.84
CA PRO A 86 -5.36 -13.06 9.50
C PRO A 86 -4.87 -13.77 10.76
N LEU A 87 -3.55 -13.89 10.91
CA LEU A 87 -2.92 -14.43 12.12
C LEU A 87 -3.19 -13.56 13.36
N THR A 88 -3.38 -12.26 13.14
CA THR A 88 -3.73 -11.27 14.17
C THR A 88 -5.09 -10.65 13.80
N PRO A 89 -6.22 -11.27 14.18
CA PRO A 89 -7.54 -10.76 13.83
C PRO A 89 -7.91 -9.51 14.64
N ASP A 90 -8.62 -8.59 14.01
CA ASP A 90 -9.19 -7.38 14.63
C ASP A 90 -10.70 -7.52 14.91
N GLY A 91 -11.29 -8.67 14.60
CA GLY A 91 -12.71 -8.99 14.76
C GLY A 91 -13.53 -8.92 13.48
N ALA A 92 -12.97 -8.36 12.38
CA ALA A 92 -13.62 -8.37 11.08
C ALA A 92 -13.13 -9.56 10.22
N GLY A 93 -14.02 -10.11 9.40
CA GLY A 93 -13.65 -11.01 8.32
C GLY A 93 -13.17 -10.20 7.11
N TYR A 94 -12.21 -10.73 6.36
CA TYR A 94 -11.67 -10.08 5.17
C TYR A 94 -11.59 -11.05 4.00
N GLY A 95 -11.59 -10.49 2.79
CA GLY A 95 -11.28 -11.20 1.57
C GLY A 95 -10.55 -10.32 0.57
N VAL A 96 -9.84 -10.97 -0.35
CA VAL A 96 -9.17 -10.30 -1.47
C VAL A 96 -9.98 -10.43 -2.76
N HIS A 97 -9.66 -9.58 -3.74
CA HIS A 97 -10.29 -9.58 -5.05
C HIS A 97 -10.32 -11.00 -5.69
N PRO A 98 -11.39 -11.40 -6.42
CA PRO A 98 -11.46 -12.69 -7.13
C PRO A 98 -10.27 -12.99 -8.04
N SER A 99 -9.72 -11.95 -8.68
CA SER A 99 -8.54 -12.01 -9.54
C SER A 99 -7.19 -12.08 -8.80
N MET A 100 -7.18 -12.20 -7.46
CA MET A 100 -5.96 -12.24 -6.64
C MET A 100 -5.73 -13.59 -5.92
N PRO A 101 -5.97 -14.76 -6.55
CA PRO A 101 -5.78 -16.05 -5.87
C PRO A 101 -4.31 -16.29 -5.45
N GLY A 102 -3.35 -15.71 -6.18
CA GLY A 102 -1.94 -15.75 -5.80
C GLY A 102 -1.64 -15.02 -4.50
N ILE A 103 -2.23 -13.84 -4.29
CA ILE A 103 -2.08 -13.08 -3.04
C ILE A 103 -2.80 -13.77 -1.89
N GLN A 104 -4.01 -14.31 -2.14
CA GLN A 104 -4.70 -15.14 -1.15
C GLN A 104 -3.79 -16.28 -0.69
N SER A 105 -3.23 -17.04 -1.64
CA SER A 105 -2.36 -18.18 -1.33
C SER A 105 -1.13 -17.78 -0.52
N LEU A 106 -0.48 -16.66 -0.87
CA LEU A 106 0.67 -16.14 -0.13
C LEU A 106 0.29 -15.69 1.28
N PHE A 107 -0.89 -15.08 1.45
CA PHE A 107 -1.37 -14.66 2.76
C PHE A 107 -1.64 -15.88 3.66
N GLU A 108 -2.37 -16.86 3.15
CA GLU A 108 -2.66 -18.11 3.86
C GLU A 108 -1.39 -18.92 4.18
N SER A 109 -0.33 -18.79 3.37
CA SER A 109 0.97 -19.41 3.65
C SER A 109 1.89 -18.57 4.56
N GLY A 110 1.39 -17.46 5.13
CA GLY A 110 2.18 -16.58 6.00
C GLY A 110 3.29 -15.80 5.27
N SER A 111 3.22 -15.72 3.94
CA SER A 111 4.21 -15.07 3.06
C SER A 111 3.74 -13.73 2.50
N ALA A 112 2.56 -13.25 2.89
CA ALA A 112 2.06 -11.91 2.61
C ALA A 112 1.37 -11.33 3.84
N ALA A 113 1.41 -10.01 3.97
CA ALA A 113 0.71 -9.26 5.00
C ALA A 113 0.08 -8.01 4.38
N PHE A 114 -1.08 -7.61 4.91
CA PHE A 114 -1.68 -6.32 4.58
C PHE A 114 -1.38 -5.33 5.70
N VAL A 115 -1.01 -4.11 5.32
CA VAL A 115 -0.88 -2.98 6.24
C VAL A 115 -1.91 -1.94 5.80
N SER A 116 -3.00 -1.85 6.56
CA SER A 116 -4.10 -0.93 6.31
C SER A 116 -3.86 0.43 6.97
N ASN A 117 -4.66 1.42 6.59
CA ASN A 117 -4.66 2.77 7.17
C ASN A 117 -3.29 3.48 7.11
N VAL A 118 -2.53 3.19 6.06
CA VAL A 118 -1.25 3.85 5.76
C VAL A 118 -1.48 5.15 5.00
N GLY A 119 -0.64 6.15 5.28
CA GLY A 119 -0.66 7.45 4.60
C GLY A 119 0.47 8.33 5.10
N PRO A 120 0.73 9.46 4.42
CA PRO A 120 1.75 10.42 4.86
C PRO A 120 1.34 11.06 6.18
N LEU A 121 2.32 11.24 7.07
CA LEU A 121 2.17 11.98 8.32
C LEU A 121 3.32 12.97 8.45
N LEU A 122 3.03 14.20 8.87
CA LEU A 122 4.06 15.16 9.29
C LEU A 122 4.49 14.88 10.74
N VAL A 123 3.53 14.54 11.59
CA VAL A 123 3.71 14.19 13.00
C VAL A 123 2.70 13.10 13.39
N PRO A 124 2.96 12.31 14.46
CA PRO A 124 1.95 11.40 15.00
C PRO A 124 0.62 12.13 15.23
N THR A 125 -0.45 11.61 14.62
CA THR A 125 -1.76 12.27 14.54
C THR A 125 -2.85 11.30 14.98
N THR A 126 -3.71 11.71 15.91
CA THR A 126 -4.90 10.94 16.30
C THR A 126 -6.09 11.28 15.40
N ARG A 127 -7.11 10.41 15.37
CA ARG A 127 -8.35 10.64 14.63
C ARG A 127 -9.04 11.94 15.06
N GLU A 128 -9.09 12.20 16.36
CA GLU A 128 -9.71 13.42 16.89
C GLU A 128 -8.96 14.67 16.40
N GLN A 129 -7.63 14.68 16.52
CA GLN A 129 -6.81 15.79 16.05
C GLN A 129 -6.98 16.06 14.56
N PHE A 130 -7.09 15.00 13.76
CA PHE A 130 -7.41 15.09 12.33
C PHE A 130 -8.78 15.74 12.09
N LEU A 131 -9.82 15.27 12.77
CA LEU A 131 -11.20 15.76 12.58
C LEU A 131 -11.36 17.21 13.06
N THR A 132 -10.72 17.58 14.18
CA THR A 132 -10.80 18.94 14.75
C THR A 132 -9.74 19.89 14.20
N ARG A 133 -8.83 19.41 13.34
CA ARG A 133 -7.73 20.18 12.74
C ARG A 133 -6.82 20.86 13.77
N THR A 134 -6.47 20.15 14.84
CA THR A 134 -5.64 20.67 15.95
C THR A 134 -4.17 20.29 15.86
N VAL A 135 -3.75 19.63 14.76
CA VAL A 135 -2.37 19.23 14.49
C VAL A 135 -2.00 19.58 13.05
N ALA A 136 -0.71 19.77 12.79
CA ALA A 136 -0.21 19.97 11.43
C ALA A 136 -0.45 18.69 10.60
N LEU A 137 -1.17 18.84 9.49
CA LEU A 137 -1.46 17.78 8.54
C LEU A 137 -0.68 17.98 7.24
N PRO A 138 -0.35 16.92 6.50
CA PRO A 138 0.19 17.06 5.16
C PRO A 138 -0.70 17.98 4.30
N PRO A 139 -0.12 18.83 3.44
CA PRO A 139 -0.91 19.61 2.50
C PRO A 139 -1.65 18.67 1.53
N GLN A 140 -2.78 19.13 1.00
CA GLN A 140 -3.53 18.44 -0.06
C GLN A 140 -3.84 16.97 0.25
N LEU A 141 -4.25 16.68 1.50
CA LEU A 141 -4.74 15.35 1.84
C LEU A 141 -5.82 14.89 0.86
N PHE A 142 -5.69 13.65 0.38
CA PHE A 142 -6.57 13.01 -0.61
C PHE A 142 -6.40 13.46 -2.08
N SER A 143 -5.45 14.36 -2.38
CA SER A 143 -5.07 14.67 -3.76
C SER A 143 -3.96 13.74 -4.22
N HIS A 144 -4.29 12.77 -5.09
CA HIS A 144 -3.29 11.85 -5.63
C HIS A 144 -2.19 12.58 -6.41
N ASN A 145 -2.53 13.64 -7.13
CA ASN A 145 -1.55 14.39 -7.92
C ASN A 145 -0.61 15.18 -7.01
N ASP A 146 -1.13 15.86 -5.99
CA ASP A 146 -0.30 16.69 -5.11
C ASP A 146 0.45 15.88 -4.05
N GLN A 147 0.04 14.62 -3.79
CA GLN A 147 0.74 13.70 -2.90
C GLN A 147 1.79 12.84 -3.62
N GLN A 148 1.99 13.05 -4.92
CA GLN A 148 3.10 12.43 -5.65
C GLN A 148 4.38 13.25 -5.54
N ASP A 149 4.30 14.58 -5.47
CA ASP A 149 5.45 15.49 -5.48
C ASP A 149 6.09 15.71 -4.09
#